data_AF-A0A348W704-F1
#
_entry.id   AF-A0A348W704-F1
#
_cell.length_a   1.000
_cell.length_b   1.000
_cell.length_c   1.000
_cell.angle_alpha   90.00
_cell.angle_beta   90.00
_cell.angle_gamma   90.00
#
_symmetry.space_group_name_H-M   'P 1'
#
loop_
_entity.id
_entity.type
_entity.pdbx_description
1 polymer ?
#
loop_
_entity_poly.entity_id
_entity_poly.type
_entity_poly.pdbx_seq_one_letter_code
_entity_poly.pdbx_strand_id
1 'polypeptide(L)'
;GAVTVTTGRRLRDHGLPIESDTAIVMLDGECSFQQIEPDGLNIWWGAYLGMPEQILLSGPLHEIGPRIIETRAEARARHGWLMDVYMLRRGPAL
;
A
#
# COMPACT_ATOMS: atom_id res chain seq x y z
N GLY A 1 -14.96 12.11 -0.75
CA GLY A 1 -15.55 10.95 -0.06
C GLY A 1 -14.91 10.79 1.31
N ALA A 2 -15.42 9.89 2.14
CA ALA A 2 -14.79 9.53 3.40
C ALA A 2 -13.42 8.87 3.17
N VAL A 3 -12.48 9.08 4.10
CA VAL A 3 -11.16 8.44 4.10
C VAL A 3 -10.99 7.69 5.41
N THR A 4 -10.55 6.43 5.34
CA THR A 4 -10.27 5.63 6.53
C THR A 4 -8.77 5.46 6.72
N VAL A 5 -8.27 5.73 7.92
CA VAL A 5 -6.90 5.33 8.32
C VAL A 5 -6.98 4.01 9.07
N THR A 6 -6.22 3.02 8.64
CA THR A 6 -6.26 1.66 9.18
C THR A 6 -4.87 1.02 9.26
N THR A 7 -4.81 -0.23 9.71
CA THR A 7 -3.57 -1.01 9.79
C THR A 7 -3.56 -2.15 8.77
N GLY A 8 -2.37 -2.66 8.44
CA GLY A 8 -2.24 -3.83 7.57
C GLY A 8 -3.07 -5.02 8.06
N ARG A 9 -3.00 -5.33 9.36
CA ARG A 9 -3.82 -6.39 9.97
C ARG A 9 -5.31 -6.20 9.73
N ARG A 10 -5.85 -5.00 9.98
CA ARG A 10 -7.28 -4.71 9.74
C ARG A 10 -7.66 -4.81 8.26
N LEU A 11 -6.75 -4.41 7.35
CA LEU A 11 -6.97 -4.57 5.92
C LEU A 11 -7.07 -6.06 5.54
N ARG A 12 -6.21 -6.93 6.07
CA ARG A 12 -6.30 -8.38 5.79
C ARG A 12 -7.55 -9.01 6.38
N ASP A 13 -7.89 -8.65 7.60
CA ASP A 13 -9.00 -9.28 8.33
C ASP A 13 -10.37 -8.85 7.78
N HIS A 14 -10.47 -7.65 7.19
CA HIS A 14 -11.76 -7.03 6.83
C HIS A 14 -11.84 -6.44 5.41
N GLY A 15 -10.75 -6.41 4.65
CA GLY A 15 -10.69 -5.73 3.35
C GLY A 15 -10.76 -4.20 3.45
N LEU A 16 -11.05 -3.55 2.31
CA LEU A 16 -11.36 -2.12 2.31
C LEU A 16 -12.75 -1.90 2.94
N PRO A 17 -12.91 -0.86 3.80
CA PRO A 17 -14.22 -0.47 4.31
C PRO A 17 -15.24 -0.25 3.18
N ILE A 18 -16.49 -0.64 3.39
CA ILE A 18 -17.55 -0.50 2.36
C ILE A 18 -17.95 0.99 2.25
N GLU A 19 -17.94 1.69 3.37
CA GLU A 19 -18.32 3.09 3.52
C GLU A 19 -17.27 4.09 3.00
N SER A 20 -16.08 3.62 2.64
CA SER A 20 -15.00 4.46 2.14
C SER A 20 -14.34 3.85 0.91
N ASP A 21 -14.25 4.66 -0.15
CA ASP A 21 -13.50 4.30 -1.34
C ASP A 21 -11.99 4.46 -1.18
N THR A 22 -11.52 5.06 -0.08
CA THR A 22 -10.11 5.41 0.13
C THR A 22 -9.63 4.97 1.51
N ALA A 23 -8.61 4.11 1.56
CA ALA A 23 -7.98 3.68 2.79
C ALA A 23 -6.50 4.09 2.81
N ILE A 24 -6.03 4.69 3.90
CA ILE A 24 -4.60 4.87 4.19
C ILE A 24 -4.21 3.78 5.18
N VAL A 25 -3.20 3.00 4.84
CA VAL A 25 -2.79 1.82 5.60
C VAL A 25 -1.39 2.06 6.16
N MET A 26 -1.30 1.99 7.49
CA MET A 26 -0.07 2.18 8.25
C MET A 26 0.27 0.90 9.02
N LEU A 27 1.49 0.82 9.56
CA LEU A 27 1.92 -0.30 10.42
C LEU A 27 1.74 -1.67 9.74
N ASP A 28 2.10 -1.77 8.46
CA ASP A 28 1.95 -2.98 7.65
C ASP A 28 3.31 -3.60 7.32
N GLY A 29 3.69 -4.62 8.08
CA GLY A 29 4.97 -5.31 7.90
C GLY A 29 5.02 -6.24 6.68
N GLU A 30 3.89 -6.54 6.05
CA GLU A 30 3.70 -7.75 5.22
C GLU A 30 3.04 -7.47 3.87
N CYS A 31 2.87 -6.19 3.48
CA CYS A 31 2.18 -5.83 2.25
C CYS A 31 0.78 -6.47 2.18
N SER A 32 -0.06 -6.13 3.17
CA SER A 32 -1.41 -6.65 3.39
C SER A 32 -2.35 -6.47 2.19
N PHE A 33 -2.06 -5.53 1.30
CA PHE A 33 -2.77 -5.38 0.03
C PHE A 33 -2.69 -6.62 -0.87
N GLN A 34 -1.77 -7.57 -0.63
CA GLN A 34 -1.71 -8.86 -1.33
C GLN A 34 -2.87 -9.80 -0.98
N GLN A 35 -3.57 -9.54 0.12
CA GLN A 35 -4.59 -10.43 0.66
C GLN A 35 -6.02 -9.96 0.33
N ILE A 36 -6.15 -9.00 -0.58
CA ILE A 36 -7.43 -8.44 -1.02
C ILE A 36 -7.52 -8.51 -2.54
N GLU A 37 -8.75 -8.44 -3.07
CA GLU A 37 -9.00 -8.42 -4.52
C GLU A 37 -8.40 -7.14 -5.15
N PRO A 38 -7.42 -7.26 -6.06
CA PRO A 38 -6.74 -6.09 -6.63
C PRO A 38 -7.52 -5.38 -7.74
N ASP A 39 -8.51 -6.02 -8.35
CA ASP A 39 -9.26 -5.45 -9.45
C ASP A 39 -10.04 -4.19 -9.05
N GLY A 40 -9.92 -3.14 -9.87
CA GLY A 40 -10.55 -1.84 -9.61
C GLY A 40 -9.92 -1.03 -8.46
N LEU A 41 -8.77 -1.47 -7.93
CA LEU A 41 -8.00 -0.73 -6.93
C LEU A 41 -6.77 -0.07 -7.54
N ASN A 42 -6.50 1.15 -7.09
CA ASN A 42 -5.24 1.84 -7.28
C ASN A 42 -4.50 1.96 -5.96
N ILE A 43 -3.18 1.86 -6.02
CA ILE A 43 -2.30 2.03 -4.87
C ILE A 43 -1.36 3.21 -5.09
N TRP A 44 -1.09 3.95 -4.02
CA TRP A 44 0.01 4.92 -3.91
C TRP A 44 0.82 4.52 -2.69
N TRP A 45 1.96 3.89 -2.94
CA TRP A 45 2.86 3.37 -1.93
C TRP A 45 4.10 4.24 -1.82
N GLY A 46 4.57 4.44 -0.59
CA GLY A 46 5.80 5.14 -0.31
C GLY A 46 6.57 4.51 0.84
N ALA A 47 7.89 4.38 0.66
CA ALA A 47 8.84 4.04 1.72
C ALA A 47 9.78 5.21 2.01
N TYR A 48 10.22 5.31 3.27
CA TYR A 48 11.15 6.36 3.74
C TYR A 48 10.69 7.78 3.38
N LEU A 49 9.39 8.05 3.45
CA LEU A 49 8.82 9.34 3.06
C LEU A 49 9.51 10.50 3.80
N GLY A 50 9.94 11.50 3.04
CA GLY A 50 10.66 12.66 3.55
C GLY A 50 12.17 12.46 3.78
N MET A 51 12.70 11.27 3.52
CA MET A 51 14.13 10.95 3.64
C MET A 51 14.80 10.90 2.25
N PRO A 52 16.13 11.02 2.14
CA PRO A 52 16.85 10.87 0.87
C PRO A 52 16.60 9.55 0.15
N GLU A 53 16.32 8.48 0.90
CA GLU A 53 16.03 7.13 0.40
C GLU A 53 14.58 6.96 -0.06
N GLN A 54 13.78 8.03 -0.13
CA GLN A 54 12.36 7.96 -0.48
C GLN A 54 12.12 7.20 -1.79
N ILE A 55 11.21 6.23 -1.74
CA ILE A 55 10.76 5.46 -2.90
C ILE A 55 9.26 5.64 -3.04
N LEU A 56 8.79 5.95 -4.25
CA LEU A 56 7.37 6.10 -4.58
C LEU A 56 6.99 5.16 -5.72
N LEU A 57 5.89 4.44 -5.55
CA LEU A 57 5.29 3.59 -6.59
C LEU A 57 3.78 3.78 -6.57
N SER A 58 3.16 3.93 -7.74
CA SER A 58 1.71 4.06 -7.85
C SER A 58 1.16 3.52 -9.16
N GLY A 59 -0.09 3.06 -9.13
CA GLY A 59 -0.83 2.60 -10.29
C GLY A 59 -1.88 1.57 -9.91
N PRO A 60 -2.44 0.82 -10.89
CA PRO A 60 -3.35 -0.28 -10.63
C PRO A 60 -2.69 -1.31 -9.71
N LEU A 61 -3.43 -1.76 -8.68
CA LEU A 61 -2.87 -2.66 -7.67
C LEU A 61 -2.43 -4.00 -8.28
N HIS A 62 -3.16 -4.51 -9.26
CA HIS A 62 -2.81 -5.76 -9.96
C HIS A 62 -1.50 -5.64 -10.74
N GLU A 63 -1.14 -4.45 -11.23
CA GLU A 63 0.10 -4.21 -11.98
C GLU A 63 1.27 -3.87 -11.07
N ILE A 64 1.06 -2.97 -10.10
CA ILE A 64 2.13 -2.37 -9.29
C ILE A 64 2.38 -3.12 -7.98
N GLY A 65 1.40 -3.90 -7.49
CA GLY A 65 1.55 -4.72 -6.28
C GLY A 65 2.79 -5.62 -6.28
N PRO A 66 3.03 -6.44 -7.33
CA PRO A 66 4.24 -7.26 -7.46
C PRO A 66 5.53 -6.45 -7.35
N ARG A 67 5.59 -5.30 -8.02
CA ARG A 67 6.76 -4.41 -8.02
C ARG A 67 7.03 -3.79 -6.65
N ILE A 68 5.98 -3.44 -5.90
CA ILE A 68 6.12 -2.93 -4.53
C ILE A 68 6.76 -3.99 -3.62
N ILE A 69 6.33 -5.25 -3.72
CA ILE A 69 6.86 -6.34 -2.88
C ILE A 69 8.35 -6.54 -3.12
N GLU A 70 8.77 -6.60 -4.39
CA GLU A 70 10.18 -6.71 -4.77
C GLU A 70 10.99 -5.49 -4.27
N THR A 71 10.53 -4.28 -4.58
CA THR A 71 11.19 -3.03 -4.18
C THR A 71 11.36 -2.93 -2.66
N ARG A 72 10.34 -3.37 -1.90
CA ARG A 72 10.35 -3.39 -0.44
C ARG A 72 11.37 -4.38 0.10
N ALA A 73 11.44 -5.59 -0.47
CA ALA A 73 12.41 -6.60 -0.06
C ALA A 73 13.84 -6.11 -0.30
N GLU A 74 14.13 -5.54 -1.48
CA GLU A 74 15.44 -4.98 -1.80
C GLU A 74 15.83 -3.83 -0.87
N ALA A 75 14.91 -2.88 -0.64
CA ALA A 75 15.16 -1.74 0.21
C ALA A 75 15.42 -2.16 1.66
N ARG A 76 14.67 -3.13 2.18
CA ARG A 76 14.92 -3.71 3.50
C ARG A 76 16.28 -4.41 3.57
N ALA A 77 16.67 -5.14 2.51
CA ALA A 77 17.98 -5.79 2.46
C ALA A 77 19.14 -4.78 2.43
N ARG A 78 18.97 -3.64 1.74
CA ARG A 78 19.98 -2.57 1.68
C ARG A 78 20.14 -1.78 2.98
N HIS A 79 19.03 -1.47 3.67
CA HIS A 79 19.03 -0.55 4.81
C HIS A 79 18.87 -1.24 6.18
N GLY A 80 18.56 -2.54 6.21
CA GLY A 80 18.35 -3.34 7.42
C GLY A 80 16.98 -3.15 8.09
N TRP A 81 16.24 -2.12 7.72
CA TRP A 81 14.88 -1.82 8.16
C TRP A 81 14.10 -1.24 7.00
N LEU A 82 12.76 -1.18 7.11
CA LEU A 82 11.92 -0.46 6.18
C LEU A 82 10.62 -0.06 6.87
N MET A 83 10.20 1.19 6.65
CA MET A 83 8.86 1.66 6.99
C MET A 83 8.19 2.23 5.74
N ASP A 84 7.01 1.71 5.45
CA ASP A 84 6.16 2.11 4.34
C ASP A 84 4.75 2.49 4.80
N VAL A 85 4.09 3.26 3.95
CA VAL A 85 2.67 3.62 4.04
C VAL A 85 2.09 3.57 2.64
N TYR A 86 0.81 3.25 2.53
CA TYR A 86 0.14 3.32 1.25
C TYR A 86 -1.31 3.75 1.35
N MET A 87 -1.79 4.39 0.30
CA MET A 87 -3.19 4.66 0.06
C MET A 87 -3.73 3.64 -0.96
N LEU A 88 -4.87 3.04 -0.67
CA LEU A 88 -5.69 2.30 -1.61
C LEU A 88 -6.91 3.12 -1.97
N ARG A 89 -7.31 3.10 -3.25
CA ARG A 89 -8.54 3.76 -3.70
C ARG A 89 -9.28 2.91 -4.73
N ARG A 90 -10.60 2.76 -4.55
CA ARG A 90 -11.50 2.21 -5.58
C ARG A 90 -11.70 3.19 -6.72
N GLY A 91 -11.74 2.68 -7.94
CA GLY A 91 -12.10 3.44 -9.14
C GLY A 91 -11.04 3.39 -10.24
N PRO A 92 -11.28 4.09 -11.36
CA PRO A 92 -10.35 4.10 -12.48
C PRO A 92 -9.00 4.66 -12.07
N ALA A 93 -7.93 4.10 -12.64
CA ALA A 93 -6.61 4.72 -12.59
C ALA A 93 -6.69 6.13 -13.21
N LEU A 94 -5.98 7.08 -12.60
CA LEU A 94 -5.84 8.44 -13.14
C LEU A 94 -5.03 8.44 -14.43
#